data_AF-A0A7C5W8T1-F1
#
_entry.id   AF-A0A7C5W8T1-F1
#
_cell.length_a   1.000
_cell.length_b   1.000
_cell.length_c   1.000
_cell.angle_alpha   90.00
_cell.angle_beta   90.00
_cell.angle_gamma   90.00
#
_symmetry.space_group_name_H-M   'P 1'
#
loop_
_entity.id
_entity.type
_entity.pdbx_description
1 polymer ?
#
loop_
_entity_poly.entity_id
_entity_poly.type
_entity_poly.pdbx_seq_one_letter_code
_entity_poly.pdbx_strand_id
1 'polypeptide(L)'
;ADNRRNMGDFRANFRRGRGDFMGVAGSLNDGADIPAEVKSYWPNDYGLYNMAGNVAEWVLDVYRPMSFADVQDYRPFRGNVFQTRITDDEGNLVEKDSLGRIQYREVTLEEAAGRYNYREANNINYRDGDYQTIIEATDWTQAPEERTTDMMYEYGVTSLISDKSRVYKGGSWKDPAYYLSPGARRFLEEDMSTNYIGFRCAMTRVGNTQASGRRSR
;
A
#
# COMPACT_ATOMS: atom_id res chain seq x y z
N ALA A 1 18.13 10.48 23.99
CA ALA A 1 18.04 11.35 22.80
C ALA A 1 17.03 12.44 23.10
N ASP A 2 17.46 13.48 23.82
CA ASP A 2 16.79 14.79 23.88
C ASP A 2 17.82 15.77 24.45
N ASN A 3 18.54 16.45 23.55
CA ASN A 3 19.52 17.47 23.92
C ASN A 3 18.86 18.82 23.64
N ARG A 4 18.96 19.79 24.55
CA ARG A 4 18.43 21.16 24.35
C ARG A 4 18.80 21.78 23.00
N ARG A 5 19.93 21.38 22.42
CA ARG A 5 20.43 21.82 21.11
C ARG A 5 19.49 21.49 19.94
N ASN A 6 18.69 20.44 20.09
CA ASN A 6 17.93 19.80 19.03
C ASN A 6 16.40 20.02 19.19
N MET A 7 16.01 20.78 20.21
CA MET A 7 14.63 21.00 20.60
C MET A 7 14.02 22.08 19.71
N GLY A 8 12.91 21.75 19.04
CA GLY A 8 12.25 22.63 18.06
C GLY A 8 12.65 22.38 16.60
N ASP A 9 13.62 21.48 16.36
CA ASP A 9 13.96 21.03 15.01
C ASP A 9 12.95 20.01 14.49
N PHE A 10 12.53 20.16 13.24
CA PHE A 10 11.76 19.16 12.51
C PHE A 10 12.68 18.01 12.12
N ARG A 11 12.24 16.80 12.46
CA ARG A 11 12.95 15.54 12.14
C ARG A 11 12.34 14.83 10.94
N ALA A 12 11.65 15.58 10.09
CA ALA A 12 10.97 15.08 8.91
C ALA A 12 10.89 16.22 7.89
N ASN A 13 10.91 15.85 6.60
CA ASN A 13 10.70 16.77 5.50
C ASN A 13 9.21 16.83 5.13
N PHE A 14 8.54 17.94 5.42
CA PHE A 14 7.12 18.12 5.12
C PHE A 14 6.76 19.59 5.05
N ARG A 15 5.59 19.89 4.47
CA ARG A 15 5.10 21.26 4.34
C ARG A 15 4.47 21.73 5.65
N ARG A 16 4.94 22.86 6.18
CA ARG A 16 4.49 23.38 7.48
C ARG A 16 3.18 24.15 7.39
N GLY A 17 3.01 24.89 6.30
CA GLY A 17 1.86 25.79 6.09
C GLY A 17 1.60 26.03 4.60
N ARG A 18 0.53 26.74 4.25
CA ARG A 18 0.26 27.13 2.84
C ARG A 18 1.41 27.99 2.32
N GLY A 19 2.11 27.49 1.30
CA GLY A 19 3.28 28.15 0.71
C GLY A 19 4.57 28.05 1.53
N ASP A 20 4.53 27.44 2.71
CA ASP A 20 5.68 27.31 3.61
C ASP A 20 6.27 25.90 3.53
N PHE A 21 7.28 25.76 2.67
CA PHE A 21 8.10 24.55 2.50
C PHE A 21 9.50 24.68 3.12
N MET A 22 9.90 25.90 3.53
CA MET A 22 11.29 26.24 3.86
C MET A 22 11.43 26.91 5.23
N GLY A 23 10.34 27.40 5.81
CA GLY A 23 10.38 28.29 6.96
C GLY A 23 10.94 29.67 6.64
N VAL A 24 11.63 30.25 7.61
CA VAL A 24 12.19 31.59 7.52
C VAL A 24 13.49 31.57 6.72
N ALA A 25 13.67 32.55 5.83
CA ALA A 25 14.88 32.69 5.03
C ALA A 25 16.16 32.66 5.88
N GLY A 26 17.13 31.84 5.50
CA GLY A 26 18.41 31.67 6.19
C GLY A 26 18.44 30.57 7.26
N SER A 27 17.30 29.96 7.63
CA SER A 27 17.26 28.84 8.57
C SER A 27 16.18 27.82 8.21
N LEU A 28 16.58 26.81 7.45
CA LEU A 28 15.76 25.62 7.16
C LEU A 28 15.71 24.73 8.40
N ASN A 29 14.56 24.69 9.08
CA ASN A 29 14.38 23.90 10.28
C ASN A 29 14.32 22.37 10.00
N ASP A 30 13.76 21.96 8.86
CA ASP A 30 13.79 20.57 8.35
C ASP A 30 15.00 20.28 7.46
N GLY A 31 15.57 21.28 6.78
CA GLY A 31 16.85 21.16 6.08
C GLY A 31 16.76 20.80 4.59
N ALA A 32 15.56 20.80 3.99
CA ALA A 32 15.38 20.58 2.54
C ALA A 32 14.08 21.21 1.99
N ASP A 33 14.12 21.77 0.77
CA ASP A 33 12.97 22.28 -0.02
C ASP A 33 12.17 21.19 -0.73
N ILE A 34 12.91 20.19 -1.19
CA ILE A 34 12.43 19.07 -1.99
C ILE A 34 12.86 17.77 -1.29
N PRO A 35 12.71 16.56 -1.85
CA PRO A 35 13.17 15.35 -1.19
C PRO A 35 14.63 15.47 -0.71
N ALA A 36 14.84 15.18 0.57
CA ALA A 36 16.14 15.03 1.19
C ALA A 36 16.68 13.61 0.93
N GLU A 37 17.96 13.41 1.27
CA GLU A 37 18.56 12.08 1.20
C GLU A 37 17.83 11.07 2.10
N VAL A 38 17.83 9.81 1.70
CA VAL A 38 17.04 8.74 2.33
C VAL A 38 17.37 8.45 3.79
N LYS A 39 18.49 8.97 4.32
CA LYS A 39 18.95 8.79 5.71
C LYS A 39 19.21 10.13 6.43
N SER A 40 18.68 11.24 5.93
CA SER A 40 18.91 12.57 6.53
C SER A 40 18.30 12.73 7.93
N TYR A 41 17.19 12.04 8.21
CA TYR A 41 16.46 12.16 9.46
C TYR A 41 16.70 10.97 10.39
N TRP A 42 16.19 11.04 11.61
CA TRP A 42 16.38 9.97 12.59
C TRP A 42 15.59 8.72 12.21
N PRO A 43 16.17 7.53 12.40
CA PRO A 43 15.41 6.30 12.25
C PRO A 43 14.38 6.18 13.38
N ASN A 44 13.28 5.47 13.11
CA ASN A 44 12.42 4.95 14.17
C ASN A 44 13.11 3.78 14.91
N ASP A 45 12.46 3.24 15.94
CA ASP A 45 12.99 2.14 16.75
C ASP A 45 13.23 0.83 15.96
N TYR A 46 12.66 0.72 14.76
CA TYR A 46 12.90 -0.39 13.82
C TYR A 46 14.06 -0.14 12.87
N GLY A 47 14.78 0.98 13.01
CA GLY A 47 15.86 1.37 12.11
C GLY A 47 15.39 1.89 10.74
N LEU A 48 14.10 2.23 10.60
CA LEU A 48 13.53 2.73 9.36
C LEU A 48 13.61 4.26 9.30
N TYR A 49 14.11 4.75 8.18
CA TYR A 49 14.26 6.18 7.90
C TYR A 49 13.09 6.68 7.05
N ASN A 50 12.78 7.98 7.20
CA ASN A 50 11.82 8.73 6.38
C ASN A 50 10.46 8.04 6.28
N MET A 51 10.00 7.41 7.37
CA MET A 51 8.65 6.82 7.45
C MET A 51 7.55 7.90 7.53
N ALA A 52 7.93 9.12 7.90
CA ALA A 52 7.07 10.30 7.97
C ALA A 52 7.75 11.43 7.18
N GLY A 53 7.16 11.81 6.05
CA GLY A 53 7.64 12.86 5.16
C GLY A 53 8.63 12.36 4.11
N ASN A 54 9.37 13.30 3.53
CA ASN A 54 10.21 13.09 2.35
C ASN A 54 9.38 12.76 1.11
N VAL A 55 9.04 11.49 0.89
CA VAL A 55 8.13 11.06 -0.18
C VAL A 55 7.11 10.12 0.42
N ALA A 56 5.86 10.25 -0.04
CA ALA A 56 4.86 9.27 0.31
C ALA A 56 5.15 7.98 -0.46
N GLU A 57 4.70 6.84 0.04
CA GLU A 57 5.14 5.55 -0.48
C GLU A 57 3.95 4.70 -0.87
N TRP A 58 4.01 4.16 -2.09
CA TRP A 58 3.05 3.18 -2.57
C TRP A 58 2.99 1.94 -1.67
N VAL A 59 1.77 1.47 -1.47
CA VAL A 59 1.43 0.24 -0.77
C VAL A 59 0.64 -0.64 -1.73
N LEU A 60 0.76 -1.95 -1.57
CA LEU A 60 0.10 -2.91 -2.44
C LEU A 60 -1.45 -2.87 -2.34
N ASP A 61 -1.95 -2.41 -1.19
CA ASP A 61 -3.38 -2.38 -0.89
C ASP A 61 -4.20 -1.56 -1.88
N VAL A 62 -5.35 -2.09 -2.30
CA VAL A 62 -6.39 -1.35 -3.02
C VAL A 62 -7.13 -0.43 -2.05
N TYR A 63 -7.36 0.81 -2.46
CA TYR A 63 -8.07 1.78 -1.65
C TYR A 63 -9.57 1.55 -1.67
N ARG A 64 -10.14 1.47 -0.46
CA ARG A 64 -11.57 1.55 -0.21
C ARG A 64 -11.83 2.42 1.03
N PRO A 65 -12.81 3.34 1.02
CA PRO A 65 -13.10 4.21 2.16
C PRO A 65 -13.40 3.43 3.44
N MET A 66 -14.19 2.35 3.33
CA MET A 66 -14.64 1.54 4.47
C MET A 66 -13.71 0.39 4.81
N SER A 67 -12.49 0.37 4.25
CA SER A 67 -11.54 -0.71 4.46
C SER A 67 -11.37 -1.12 5.92
N PHE A 68 -11.30 -0.15 6.85
CA PHE A 68 -11.08 -0.43 8.28
C PHE A 68 -12.26 -1.14 8.97
N ALA A 69 -13.47 -1.08 8.41
CA ALA A 69 -14.62 -1.80 8.94
C ALA A 69 -14.67 -3.27 8.47
N ASP A 70 -14.11 -3.55 7.29
CA ASP A 70 -14.24 -4.88 6.67
C ASP A 70 -13.03 -5.79 6.87
N VAL A 71 -11.85 -5.19 7.03
CA VAL A 71 -10.60 -5.94 7.11
C VAL A 71 -10.44 -6.62 8.47
N GLN A 72 -9.64 -7.67 8.49
CA GLN A 72 -9.31 -8.39 9.72
C GLN A 72 -8.39 -7.56 10.63
N ASP A 73 -8.50 -7.78 11.94
CA ASP A 73 -7.67 -7.09 12.93
C ASP A 73 -6.17 -7.42 12.79
N TYR A 74 -5.85 -8.64 12.34
CA TYR A 74 -4.48 -9.10 12.21
C TYR A 74 -4.01 -9.12 10.75
N ARG A 75 -3.02 -8.26 10.44
CA ARG A 75 -2.42 -8.12 9.10
C ARG A 75 -3.47 -7.91 7.99
N PRO A 76 -4.30 -6.86 8.10
CA PRO A 76 -5.27 -6.55 7.06
C PRO A 76 -4.58 -6.29 5.73
N PHE A 77 -5.10 -6.88 4.66
CA PHE A 77 -4.69 -6.63 3.29
C PHE A 77 -5.91 -6.66 2.37
N ARG A 78 -6.03 -5.65 1.49
CA ARG A 78 -7.07 -5.62 0.45
C ARG A 78 -6.43 -5.56 -0.93
N GLY A 79 -6.97 -6.32 -1.87
CA GLY A 79 -6.33 -6.57 -3.17
C GLY A 79 -5.97 -8.04 -3.37
N ASN A 80 -6.74 -8.94 -2.75
CA ASN A 80 -6.50 -10.37 -2.81
C ASN A 80 -6.82 -10.91 -4.20
N VAL A 81 -5.78 -11.25 -4.95
CA VAL A 81 -5.86 -12.05 -6.17
C VAL A 81 -5.14 -13.37 -5.90
N PHE A 82 -5.90 -14.45 -5.78
CA PHE A 82 -5.36 -15.76 -5.50
C PHE A 82 -4.76 -16.37 -6.76
N GLN A 83 -3.44 -16.52 -6.74
CA GLN A 83 -2.67 -17.04 -7.85
C GLN A 83 -2.00 -18.36 -7.49
N THR A 84 -1.85 -19.24 -8.49
CA THR A 84 -1.07 -20.46 -8.43
C THR A 84 0.09 -20.40 -9.42
N ARG A 85 1.15 -21.16 -9.18
CA ARG A 85 2.28 -21.23 -10.11
C ARG A 85 1.85 -21.94 -11.38
N ILE A 86 2.34 -21.49 -12.52
CA ILE A 86 2.09 -22.19 -13.78
C ILE A 86 2.93 -23.47 -13.78
N THR A 87 2.26 -24.60 -13.99
CA THR A 87 2.88 -25.91 -14.15
C THR A 87 2.73 -26.39 -15.59
N ASP A 88 3.67 -27.20 -16.04
CA ASP A 88 3.52 -27.99 -17.27
C ASP A 88 2.52 -29.14 -17.08
N ASP A 89 2.25 -29.87 -18.16
CA ASP A 89 1.33 -31.03 -18.17
C ASP A 89 1.81 -32.18 -17.26
N GLU A 90 3.07 -32.14 -16.83
CA GLU A 90 3.74 -33.13 -15.96
C GLU A 90 3.77 -32.67 -14.49
N GLY A 91 3.26 -31.47 -14.20
CA GLY A 91 3.18 -30.89 -12.85
C GLY A 91 4.46 -30.21 -12.37
N ASN A 92 5.47 -30.08 -13.21
CA ASN A 92 6.69 -29.32 -12.91
C ASN A 92 6.47 -27.83 -13.17
N LEU A 93 7.27 -26.98 -12.53
CA LEU A 93 7.19 -25.54 -12.73
C LEU A 93 7.68 -25.19 -14.15
N VAL A 94 6.89 -24.38 -14.85
CA VAL A 94 7.29 -23.81 -16.15
C VAL A 94 8.58 -23.00 -15.99
N GLU A 95 9.34 -22.92 -17.08
CA GLU A 95 10.53 -22.07 -17.14
C GLU A 95 10.25 -20.65 -16.66
N LYS A 96 11.25 -20.08 -16.00
CA LYS A 96 11.19 -18.71 -15.48
C LYS A 96 11.01 -17.71 -16.63
N ASP A 97 10.40 -16.57 -16.33
CA ASP A 97 10.29 -15.49 -17.30
C ASP A 97 11.68 -14.93 -17.70
N SER A 98 11.70 -14.01 -18.66
CA SER A 98 12.92 -13.33 -19.11
C SER A 98 13.68 -12.57 -18.02
N LEU A 99 13.03 -12.33 -16.87
CA LEU A 99 13.58 -11.67 -15.69
C LEU A 99 13.94 -12.66 -14.56
N GLY A 100 13.86 -13.97 -14.81
CA GLY A 100 14.19 -15.03 -13.86
C GLY A 100 13.14 -15.24 -12.74
N ARG A 101 11.93 -14.72 -12.91
CA ARG A 101 10.82 -14.84 -11.95
C ARG A 101 9.97 -16.07 -12.26
N ILE A 102 9.34 -16.61 -11.21
CA ILE A 102 8.38 -17.70 -11.35
C ILE A 102 7.09 -17.13 -11.93
N GLN A 103 6.50 -17.83 -12.91
CA GLN A 103 5.25 -17.43 -13.53
C GLN A 103 4.05 -17.90 -12.69
N TYR A 104 3.04 -17.04 -12.59
CA TYR A 104 1.82 -17.27 -11.83
C TYR A 104 0.60 -17.04 -12.71
N ARG A 105 -0.47 -17.81 -12.47
CA ARG A 105 -1.80 -17.64 -13.07
C ARG A 105 -2.86 -17.57 -11.98
N GLU A 106 -4.02 -17.00 -12.29
CA GLU A 106 -5.17 -17.03 -11.38
C GLU A 106 -5.65 -18.47 -11.16
N VAL A 107 -6.15 -18.72 -9.95
CA VAL A 107 -6.72 -20.03 -9.57
C VAL A 107 -8.06 -20.22 -10.29
N THR A 108 -8.28 -21.38 -10.89
CA THR A 108 -9.55 -21.63 -11.59
C THR A 108 -10.67 -21.91 -10.59
N LEU A 109 -11.93 -21.76 -11.02
CA LEU A 109 -13.09 -22.06 -10.16
C LEU A 109 -13.10 -23.52 -9.70
N GLU A 110 -12.66 -24.46 -10.54
CA GLU A 110 -12.56 -25.88 -10.20
C GLU A 110 -11.51 -26.13 -9.09
N GLU A 111 -10.35 -25.48 -9.18
CA GLU A 111 -9.29 -25.55 -8.17
C GLU A 111 -9.68 -24.88 -6.84
N ALA A 112 -10.59 -23.91 -6.89
CA ALA A 112 -11.13 -23.20 -5.73
C ALA A 112 -12.34 -23.92 -5.10
N ALA A 113 -13.07 -24.76 -5.84
CA ALA A 113 -14.32 -25.37 -5.39
C ALA A 113 -14.20 -26.19 -4.08
N GLY A 114 -13.05 -26.85 -3.86
CA GLY A 114 -12.78 -27.63 -2.65
C GLY A 114 -12.21 -26.81 -1.49
N ARG A 115 -11.96 -25.51 -1.66
CA ARG A 115 -11.33 -24.65 -0.65
C ARG A 115 -12.39 -23.94 0.19
N TYR A 116 -12.08 -23.74 1.47
CA TYR A 116 -12.99 -23.06 2.41
C TYR A 116 -12.76 -21.55 2.48
N ASN A 117 -11.61 -21.06 2.02
CA ASN A 117 -11.16 -19.68 2.23
C ASN A 117 -11.60 -18.72 1.13
N TYR A 118 -11.66 -19.16 -0.13
CA TYR A 118 -12.14 -18.36 -1.25
C TYR A 118 -12.76 -19.26 -2.31
N ARG A 119 -13.69 -18.71 -3.09
CA ARG A 119 -14.39 -19.41 -4.18
C ARG A 119 -13.95 -18.96 -5.57
N GLU A 120 -13.47 -17.73 -5.68
CA GLU A 120 -12.99 -17.11 -6.92
C GLU A 120 -11.55 -16.62 -6.73
N ALA A 121 -10.79 -16.47 -7.81
CA ALA A 121 -9.42 -15.97 -7.71
C ALA A 121 -9.37 -14.50 -7.33
N ASN A 122 -10.14 -13.67 -8.01
CA ASN A 122 -10.15 -12.23 -7.81
C ASN A 122 -11.16 -11.84 -6.72
N ASN A 123 -10.67 -11.50 -5.53
CA ASN A 123 -11.47 -11.02 -4.40
C ASN A 123 -11.09 -9.59 -4.00
N ILE A 124 -10.67 -8.76 -4.97
CA ILE A 124 -10.31 -7.36 -4.70
C ILE A 124 -11.49 -6.59 -4.10
N ASN A 125 -12.69 -6.85 -4.60
CA ASN A 125 -13.92 -6.11 -4.32
C ASN A 125 -14.74 -6.65 -3.15
N TYR A 126 -14.21 -7.65 -2.43
CA TYR A 126 -14.93 -8.29 -1.35
C TYR A 126 -15.48 -7.27 -0.34
N ARG A 127 -16.81 -7.27 -0.16
CA ARG A 127 -17.61 -6.41 0.74
C ARG A 127 -17.60 -4.92 0.42
N ASP A 128 -16.92 -4.48 -0.63
CA ASP A 128 -16.82 -3.07 -1.00
C ASP A 128 -16.45 -2.95 -2.49
N GLY A 129 -17.50 -2.95 -3.33
CA GLY A 129 -17.43 -2.89 -4.79
C GLY A 129 -17.85 -4.19 -5.48
N ASP A 130 -18.20 -5.24 -4.75
CA ASP A 130 -18.76 -6.47 -5.30
C ASP A 130 -20.26 -6.33 -5.54
N TYR A 131 -20.82 -7.13 -6.46
CA TYR A 131 -22.22 -7.00 -6.85
C TYR A 131 -23.20 -7.05 -5.66
N GLN A 132 -22.90 -7.87 -4.65
CA GLN A 132 -23.78 -8.06 -3.49
C GLN A 132 -23.85 -6.85 -2.56
N THR A 133 -22.88 -5.93 -2.63
CA THR A 133 -22.84 -4.74 -1.78
C THR A 133 -23.34 -3.47 -2.47
N ILE A 134 -23.72 -3.56 -3.76
CA ILE A 134 -24.30 -2.44 -4.50
C ILE A 134 -25.78 -2.29 -4.13
N ILE A 135 -26.20 -1.05 -3.90
CA ILE A 135 -27.57 -0.71 -3.48
C ILE A 135 -28.62 -1.12 -4.53
N GLU A 136 -28.27 -1.08 -5.82
CA GLU A 136 -29.16 -1.37 -6.96
C GLU A 136 -29.22 -2.85 -7.35
N ALA A 137 -28.47 -3.73 -6.66
CA ALA A 137 -28.45 -5.16 -6.92
C ALA A 137 -29.79 -5.80 -6.52
N THR A 138 -30.76 -5.74 -7.43
CA THR A 138 -32.14 -6.19 -7.20
C THR A 138 -32.22 -7.73 -7.23
N ASP A 139 -31.33 -8.40 -7.96
CA ASP A 139 -31.22 -9.86 -8.00
C ASP A 139 -29.74 -10.27 -7.89
N TRP A 140 -29.32 -10.65 -6.68
CA TRP A 140 -27.96 -11.11 -6.36
C TRP A 140 -27.48 -12.32 -7.18
N THR A 141 -28.35 -12.99 -7.94
CA THR A 141 -27.96 -14.10 -8.83
C THR A 141 -27.60 -13.67 -10.24
N GLN A 142 -27.90 -12.42 -10.62
CA GLN A 142 -27.61 -11.87 -11.95
C GLN A 142 -26.50 -10.82 -11.88
N ALA A 143 -25.34 -11.23 -11.37
CA ALA A 143 -24.17 -10.37 -11.42
C ALA A 143 -23.80 -10.08 -12.89
N PRO A 144 -23.65 -8.80 -13.27
CA PRO A 144 -23.21 -8.43 -14.62
C PRO A 144 -21.77 -8.87 -14.83
N GLU A 145 -21.38 -9.13 -16.09
CA GLU A 145 -19.98 -9.40 -16.45
C GLU A 145 -19.09 -8.15 -16.31
N GLU A 146 -19.69 -6.97 -16.16
CA GLU A 146 -19.01 -5.69 -16.03
C GLU A 146 -18.39 -5.49 -14.63
N ARG A 147 -17.53 -4.47 -14.53
CA ARG A 147 -16.88 -4.10 -13.27
C ARG A 147 -17.90 -3.54 -12.29
N THR A 148 -18.28 -4.38 -11.33
CA THR A 148 -19.23 -4.03 -10.27
C THR A 148 -18.77 -2.83 -9.43
N THR A 149 -17.46 -2.59 -9.32
CA THR A 149 -16.93 -1.41 -8.63
C THR A 149 -17.41 -0.11 -9.25
N ASP A 150 -17.51 -0.03 -10.58
CA ASP A 150 -17.88 1.21 -11.27
C ASP A 150 -19.36 1.57 -11.04
N MET A 151 -20.19 0.58 -10.67
CA MET A 151 -21.58 0.79 -10.24
C MET A 151 -21.69 1.32 -8.81
N MET A 152 -20.72 1.02 -7.93
CA MET A 152 -20.66 1.57 -6.58
C MET A 152 -19.96 2.94 -6.55
N TYR A 153 -18.91 3.07 -7.35
CA TYR A 153 -18.06 4.25 -7.47
C TYR A 153 -17.98 4.67 -8.93
N GLU A 154 -18.77 5.68 -9.31
CA GLU A 154 -18.76 6.18 -10.68
C GLU A 154 -17.42 6.89 -10.98
N TYR A 155 -16.47 6.11 -11.52
CA TYR A 155 -15.11 6.54 -11.75
C TYR A 155 -15.02 7.66 -12.79
N GLY A 156 -14.33 8.74 -12.45
CA GLY A 156 -14.14 9.90 -13.31
C GLY A 156 -15.30 10.90 -13.30
N VAL A 157 -16.44 10.57 -12.68
CA VAL A 157 -17.58 11.47 -12.52
C VAL A 157 -17.70 11.93 -11.08
N THR A 158 -17.98 11.00 -10.16
CA THR A 158 -18.19 11.31 -8.73
C THR A 158 -17.06 10.80 -7.85
N SER A 159 -16.30 9.81 -8.32
CA SER A 159 -15.22 9.18 -7.55
C SER A 159 -13.96 8.97 -8.40
N LEU A 160 -12.82 8.86 -7.74
CA LEU A 160 -11.57 8.38 -8.33
C LEU A 160 -11.20 6.98 -7.78
N ILE A 161 -12.18 6.28 -7.22
CA ILE A 161 -12.00 4.96 -6.61
C ILE A 161 -12.31 3.90 -7.68
N SER A 162 -11.37 3.01 -7.89
CA SER A 162 -11.45 1.87 -8.80
C SER A 162 -10.66 0.69 -8.21
N ASP A 163 -10.64 -0.45 -8.89
CA ASP A 163 -9.81 -1.61 -8.48
C ASP A 163 -8.30 -1.37 -8.66
N LYS A 164 -7.96 -0.29 -9.38
CA LYS A 164 -6.59 0.14 -9.68
C LYS A 164 -6.13 1.29 -8.78
N SER A 165 -7.03 1.85 -7.96
CA SER A 165 -6.65 2.86 -6.98
C SER A 165 -5.85 2.22 -5.85
N ARG A 166 -4.56 2.52 -5.77
CA ARG A 166 -3.65 1.97 -4.75
C ARG A 166 -3.46 2.95 -3.61
N VAL A 167 -3.22 2.40 -2.42
CA VAL A 167 -2.94 3.20 -1.23
C VAL A 167 -1.50 3.70 -1.27
N TYR A 168 -1.27 4.92 -0.83
CA TYR A 168 0.06 5.40 -0.48
C TYR A 168 0.05 6.13 0.87
N LYS A 169 1.18 6.09 1.59
CA LYS A 169 1.29 6.52 3.00
C LYS A 169 2.57 7.27 3.31
N GLY A 170 2.69 7.78 4.55
CA GLY A 170 3.90 8.41 5.08
C GLY A 170 3.98 9.92 4.86
N GLY A 171 3.19 10.46 3.93
CA GLY A 171 3.25 11.88 3.57
C GLY A 171 4.56 12.23 2.85
N SER A 172 4.64 13.44 2.31
CA SER A 172 5.79 13.89 1.52
C SER A 172 6.24 15.29 1.94
N TRP A 173 7.34 15.75 1.35
CA TRP A 173 7.83 17.13 1.42
C TRP A 173 6.73 18.16 1.07
N LYS A 174 5.75 17.75 0.25
CA LYS A 174 4.63 18.62 -0.17
C LYS A 174 3.45 18.64 0.80
N ASP A 175 3.37 17.67 1.71
CA ASP A 175 2.17 17.43 2.50
C ASP A 175 2.22 18.06 3.88
N PRO A 176 1.08 18.51 4.43
CA PRO A 176 1.01 18.95 5.81
C PRO A 176 1.25 17.81 6.80
N ALA A 177 1.65 18.17 8.02
CA ALA A 177 1.92 17.27 9.15
C ALA A 177 0.83 16.21 9.39
N TYR A 178 -0.44 16.50 9.07
CA TYR A 178 -1.54 15.55 9.17
C TYR A 178 -1.26 14.22 8.43
N TYR A 179 -0.67 14.29 7.23
CA TYR A 179 -0.42 13.09 6.41
C TYR A 179 0.85 12.33 6.80
N LEU A 180 1.63 12.85 7.75
CA LEU A 180 2.79 12.15 8.30
C LEU A 180 2.37 11.08 9.32
N SER A 181 1.11 11.10 9.74
CA SER A 181 0.55 10.06 10.62
C SER A 181 0.57 8.70 9.91
N PRO A 182 1.03 7.62 10.56
CA PRO A 182 1.06 6.27 9.97
C PRO A 182 -0.34 5.73 9.64
N GLY A 183 -1.38 6.27 10.29
CA GLY A 183 -2.78 5.92 10.02
C GLY A 183 -3.37 6.65 8.81
N ALA A 184 -2.76 7.76 8.38
CA ALA A 184 -3.26 8.53 7.24
C ALA A 184 -3.08 7.73 5.94
N ARG A 185 -4.16 7.64 5.18
CA ARG A 185 -4.22 6.92 3.91
C ARG A 185 -4.68 7.87 2.82
N ARG A 186 -4.02 7.78 1.68
CA ARG A 186 -4.48 8.40 0.44
C ARG A 186 -4.36 7.37 -0.66
N PHE A 187 -4.89 7.73 -1.82
CA PHE A 187 -4.89 6.86 -2.97
C PHE A 187 -4.74 7.64 -4.26
N LEU A 188 -4.19 6.94 -5.24
CA LEU A 188 -3.98 7.39 -6.60
C LEU A 188 -4.02 6.13 -7.47
N GLU A 189 -4.37 6.27 -8.75
CA GLU A 189 -4.34 5.16 -9.69
C GLU A 189 -2.92 4.61 -9.85
N GLU A 190 -2.79 3.29 -9.98
CA GLU A 190 -1.52 2.57 -10.05
C GLU A 190 -0.66 2.92 -11.27
N ASP A 191 -1.26 3.44 -12.33
CA ASP A 191 -0.58 3.87 -13.57
C ASP A 191 -0.08 5.32 -13.52
N MET A 192 -0.44 6.08 -12.49
CA MET A 192 -0.04 7.47 -12.32
C MET A 192 1.27 7.60 -11.54
N SER A 193 2.02 8.65 -11.85
CA SER A 193 3.25 9.01 -11.15
C SER A 193 3.23 10.49 -10.75
N THR A 194 3.89 10.78 -9.62
CA THR A 194 4.03 12.17 -9.12
C THR A 194 5.43 12.37 -8.57
N ASN A 195 5.84 13.63 -8.43
CA ASN A 195 7.15 14.00 -7.88
C ASN A 195 7.27 13.87 -6.35
N TYR A 196 6.23 13.37 -5.67
CA TYR A 196 6.19 13.25 -4.21
C TYR A 196 5.80 11.85 -3.72
N ILE A 197 5.58 10.91 -4.64
CA ILE A 197 5.29 9.50 -4.33
C ILE A 197 6.43 8.63 -4.85
N GLY A 198 7.02 7.84 -3.95
CA GLY A 198 8.00 6.79 -4.22
C GLY A 198 7.50 5.43 -3.71
N PHE A 199 8.42 4.55 -3.36
CA PHE A 199 8.09 3.23 -2.80
C PHE A 199 9.26 2.69 -1.97
N ARG A 200 8.95 1.68 -1.15
CA ARG A 200 9.96 0.83 -0.52
C ARG A 200 9.64 -0.64 -0.76
N CYS A 201 10.67 -1.47 -0.77
CA CYS A 201 10.51 -2.90 -0.95
C CYS A 201 10.38 -3.59 0.41
N ALA A 202 9.46 -4.55 0.49
CA ALA A 202 9.35 -5.47 1.61
C ALA A 202 9.53 -6.90 1.10
N MET A 203 10.12 -7.76 1.93
CA MET A 203 10.29 -9.18 1.62
C MET A 203 9.97 -10.00 2.85
N THR A 204 9.27 -11.12 2.65
CA THR A 204 9.10 -12.11 3.71
C THR A 204 10.47 -12.65 4.10
N ARG A 205 10.79 -12.62 5.40
CA ARG A 205 12.05 -13.19 5.90
C ARG A 205 12.11 -14.67 5.54
N VAL A 206 13.19 -15.07 4.86
CA VAL A 206 13.49 -16.47 4.56
C VAL A 206 14.46 -16.99 5.63
N GLY A 207 14.09 -18.05 6.34
CA GLY A 207 14.92 -18.68 7.37
C GLY A 207 14.32 -18.66 8.78
N ASN A 208 15.03 -19.27 9.75
CA ASN A 208 14.52 -19.51 11.10
C ASN A 208 14.29 -18.18 11.88
N THR A 209 13.21 -18.14 12.66
CA THR A 209 12.78 -16.97 13.45
C THR A 209 13.64 -16.78 14.71
N GLN A 210 14.30 -17.83 15.17
CA GLN A 210 15.23 -17.78 16.29
C GLN A 210 16.41 -16.87 15.91
N ALA A 211 16.64 -15.83 16.71
CA ALA A 211 17.92 -15.14 16.69
C ALA A 211 19.00 -16.21 16.94
N SER A 212 19.96 -16.34 16.02
CA SER A 212 21.14 -17.16 16.28
C SER A 212 21.81 -16.58 17.53
N GLY A 213 21.60 -17.26 18.66
CA GLY A 213 21.92 -16.74 19.97
C GLY A 213 23.39 -16.43 20.08
N ARG A 214 23.73 -15.14 20.11
CA ARG A 214 24.96 -14.69 20.76
C ARG A 214 24.59 -14.42 22.22
N ARG A 215 24.47 -15.51 23.02
CA ARG A 215 24.61 -15.38 24.47
C ARG A 215 26.04 -14.92 24.72
N SER A 216 26.22 -13.66 25.13
CA SER A 216 27.51 -13.22 25.66
C SER A 216 27.85 -14.10 26.86
N ARG A 217 29.06 -14.66 26.85
CA ARG A 217 29.72 -15.10 28.08
C ARG A 217 30.08 -13.90 28.92
#